data_AF-A0A382FFD2-F1
#
_entry.id   AF-A0A382FFD2-F1
#
_cell.length_a   1.000
_cell.length_b   1.000
_cell.length_c   1.000
_cell.angle_alpha   90.00
_cell.angle_beta   90.00
_cell.angle_gamma   90.00
#
_symmetry.space_group_name_H-M   'P 1'
#
loop_
_entity.id
_entity.type
_entity.pdbx_description
1 polymer ?
#
loop_
_entity_poly.entity_id
_entity_poly.type
_entity_poly.pdbx_seq_one_letter_code
_entity_poly.pdbx_strand_id
1 'polypeptide(L)' 'MEMAILISAAFITSSISAVLGMGGGIILLGIMALIIPEGYWVIALHGVVQLISNIT' A
#
# COMPACT_ATOMS: atom_id res chain seq x y z
N MET A 1 11.50 -3.26 -12.14
CA MET A 1 12.04 -2.55 -10.95
C MET A 1 10.90 -2.12 -10.04
N GLU A 2 9.97 -1.30 -10.53
CA GLU A 2 8.86 -0.71 -9.75
C GLU A 2 7.94 -1.74 -9.10
N MET A 3 7.59 -2.82 -9.81
CA MET A 3 6.73 -3.90 -9.28
C MET A 3 7.29 -4.55 -8.01
N ALA A 4 8.61 -4.81 -7.98
CA ALA A 4 9.26 -5.43 -6.84
C ALA A 4 9.29 -4.50 -5.61
N ILE A 5 9.40 -3.18 -5.86
CA ILE A 5 9.33 -2.15 -4.82
C ILE A 5 7.91 -2.10 -4.25
N LEU A 6 6.88 -2.12 -5.09
CA LEU A 6 5.48 -2.09 -4.63
C LEU A 6 5.09 -3.35 -3.85
N ILE A 7 5.54 -4.54 -4.28
CA ILE A 7 5.29 -5.80 -3.56
C ILE A 7 5.96 -5.79 -2.19
N SER A 8 7.23 -5.39 -2.11
CA SER A 8 7.94 -5.31 -0.83
C SER A 8 7.37 -4.24 0.09
N ALA A 9 7.00 -3.08 -0.45
CA ALA A 9 6.31 -2.02 0.28
C ALA A 9 4.95 -2.50 0.83
N ALA A 10 4.14 -3.19 0.03
CA ALA A 10 2.84 -3.73 0.45
C ALA A 10 3.00 -4.73 1.63
N PHE A 11 4.01 -5.59 1.58
CA PHE A 11 4.25 -6.57 2.65
C PHE A 11 4.68 -5.92 3.98
N ILE A 12 5.62 -4.96 3.91
CA ILE A 12 6.11 -4.24 5.09
C ILE A 12 5.00 -3.36 5.67
N THR A 13 4.28 -2.62 4.83
CA THR A 13 3.19 -1.74 5.28
C THR A 13 2.01 -2.52 5.86
N SER A 14 1.71 -3.71 5.36
CA SER A 14 0.73 -4.63 5.98
C SER A 14 1.13 -5.00 7.42
N SER A 15 2.40 -5.36 7.64
CA SER A 15 2.92 -5.67 8.98
C SER A 15 2.86 -4.46 9.92
N ILE A 16 3.17 -3.26 9.42
CA ILE A 16 3.00 -2.00 10.16
C ILE A 16 1.53 -1.76 10.48
N SER A 17 0.63 -2.05 9.53
CA SER A 17 -0.80 -1.86 9.72
C SER A 17 -1.36 -2.76 10.83
N ALA A 18 -0.86 -4.00 10.92
CA ALA A 18 -1.24 -4.94 11.97
C ALA A 18 -0.81 -4.49 13.38
N VAL A 19 0.30 -3.75 13.51
CA VAL A 19 0.85 -3.31 14.81
C VAL A 19 0.34 -1.91 15.21
N LEU A 20 0.24 -0.99 14.26
CA LEU A 20 -0.07 0.44 14.50
C LEU A 20 -1.48 0.86 14.04
N GLY A 21 -2.27 -0.06 13.46
CA GLY A 21 -3.59 0.24 12.89
C GLY A 21 -3.49 0.84 11.48
N MET A 22 -4.25 1.89 11.15
CA MET A 22 -4.32 2.44 9.77
C MET A 22 -3.01 3.07 9.24
N GLY A 23 -1.93 3.12 10.04
CA GLY A 23 -0.66 3.73 9.65
C GLY A 23 0.01 3.06 8.44
N GLY A 24 -0.14 1.74 8.28
CA GLY A 24 0.39 1.01 7.12
C GLY A 24 -0.23 1.48 5.80
N GLY A 25 -1.54 1.70 5.79
CA GLY A 25 -2.26 2.16 4.60
C GLY A 25 -1.81 3.55 4.13
N ILE A 26 -1.57 4.47 5.07
CA ILE A 26 -1.12 5.83 4.77
C ILE A 26 0.30 5.83 4.17
N ILE A 27 1.20 4.99 4.71
CA ILE A 27 2.56 4.84 4.18
C ILE A 27 2.52 4.26 2.76
N LEU A 28 1.68 3.25 2.52
CA LEU A 28 1.52 2.67 1.18
C LEU A 28 0.98 3.70 0.17
N LEU A 29 0.01 4.51 0.57
CA LEU A 29 -0.50 5.63 -0.24
C LEU A 29 0.61 6.62 -0.62
N GLY A 30 1.46 7.00 0.33
CA GLY A 30 2.60 7.89 0.08
C GLY A 30 3.61 7.29 -0.90
N ILE A 31 3.95 6.00 -0.76
CA ILE A 31 4.86 5.29 -1.67
C ILE A 31 4.25 5.20 -3.08
N MET A 32 2.97 4.86 -3.19
CA MET A 32 2.28 4.77 -4.47
C MET A 32 2.19 6.12 -5.18
N ALA A 33 1.94 7.21 -4.45
CA ALA A 33 1.88 8.58 -5.01
C ALA A 33 3.23 9.06 -5.56
N LEU A 34 4.36 8.50 -5.11
CA LEU A 34 5.69 8.83 -5.62
C LEU A 34 6.09 8.03 -6.86
N ILE A 35 5.51 6.83 -7.04
CA ILE A 35 5.89 5.89 -8.10
C ILE A 35 4.89 5.93 -9.26
N ILE A 36 3.60 6.04 -8.97
CA ILE A 36 2.54 5.96 -9.96
C ILE A 36 2.10 7.39 -10.32
N PRO A 37 2.30 7.84 -11.58
CA PRO A 37 1.97 9.20 -11.99
C PRO A 37 0.46 9.46 -12.05
N GLU A 38 -0.32 8.40 -12.29
CA GLU A 38 -1.76 8.47 -12.44
C GLU A 38 -2.48 8.25 -11.10
N GLY A 39 -2.91 9.33 -10.46
CA GLY A 39 -3.48 9.29 -9.11
C GLY A 39 -4.72 8.39 -8.93
N TYR A 40 -5.51 8.17 -9.98
CA TYR A 40 -6.68 7.28 -9.89
C TYR A 40 -6.26 5.80 -9.71
N TRP A 41 -5.13 5.38 -10.31
CA TRP A 41 -4.57 4.05 -10.10
C TRP A 41 -4.05 3.86 -8.68
N VAL A 42 -3.48 4.90 -8.09
CA VAL A 42 -3.01 4.89 -6.69
C VAL A 42 -4.14 4.53 -5.74
N ILE A 43 -5.29 5.20 -5.88
CA ILE A 43 -6.44 4.99 -4.98
C ILE A 43 -7.04 3.60 -5.17
N ALA A 44 -7.22 3.15 -6.42
CA ALA A 44 -7.78 1.84 -6.72
C ALA A 44 -6.90 0.70 -6.20
N LEU A 45 -5.60 0.75 -6.46
CA LEU A 45 -4.66 -0.27 -6.01
C LEU A 45 -4.50 -0.27 -4.49
N HIS A 46 -4.40 0.92 -3.88
CA HIS A 46 -4.35 1.05 -2.42
C HIS A 46 -5.57 0.40 -1.76
N GLY A 47 -6.79 0.72 -2.23
CA GLY A 47 -8.02 0.18 -1.67
C GLY A 47 -8.10 -1.35 -1.76
N VAL A 48 -7.70 -1.93 -2.90
CA VAL A 48 -7.69 -3.40 -3.09
C VAL A 48 -6.64 -4.07 -2.19
N VAL A 49 -5.42 -3.55 -2.16
CA VAL A 49 -4.34 -4.10 -1.31
C VAL A 49 -4.76 -4.04 0.15
N GLN A 50 -5.43 -2.96 0.56
CA GLN A 50 -5.82 -2.78 1.95
C GLN A 50 -7.05 -3.58 2.34
N LEU A 51 -8.00 -3.78 1.43
CA LEU A 51 -9.08 -4.75 1.62
C LEU A 51 -8.50 -6.15 1.86
N ILE A 52 -7.59 -6.61 0.99
CA ILE A 52 -6.97 -7.93 1.09
C ILE A 52 -6.15 -8.04 2.39
N SER A 53 -5.36 -7.02 2.74
CA SER A 53 -4.52 -7.03 3.94
C SER A 53 -5.31 -7.09 5.26
N ASN A 54 -6.58 -6.68 5.28
CA ASN A 54 -7.41 -6.68 6.49
C ASN A 54 -8.44 -7.84 6.51
N ILE A 55 -8.47 -8.70 5.49
CA ILE A 55 -9.35 -9.87 5.44
C ILE A 55 -8.82 -11.03 6.30
N THR A 56 -7.53 -11.02 6.64
CA THR A 56 -6.84 -11.98 7.52
C THR A 56 -6.31 -11.29 8.76
#